data_AF-A0A8J9X3B4-F1
#
_entry.id   AF-A0A8J9X3B4-F1
#
_cell.length_a   1.000
_cell.length_b   1.000
_cell.length_c   1.000
_cell.angle_alpha   90.00
_cell.angle_beta   90.00
_cell.angle_gamma   90.00
#
_symmetry.space_group_name_H-M   'P 1'
#
loop_
_entity.id
_entity.type
_entity.pdbx_description
1 polymer ?
#
loop_
_entity_poly.entity_id
_entity_poly.type
_entity_poly.pdbx_seq_one_letter_code
_entity_poly.pdbx_strand_id
1 'polypeptide(L)'
;MSRIPLELQAVFLASNQGEEVHKPPSNRSAFKLFQNLFGGFGRRRRTKRPNLKRLVSQSSFDTVGTAVNEDLSADTPLDQEVESVPTSPHEFLESILKSRGYCTKHYPVLQSAFFNQPTPLQLASYDVKLIDLLKRQDEEKIREILSCGVSANACNIHGESLMHKACRMGFHRILQIFIDFGGEIKISDAQGRTLLHDTCWGARPSFQAFSLLIQREPSLLFMADCRGVCPLDYVRKDHYIFWIDYLECIVDKYWPPVQSAPLPPAGIHQPAHSRPMPDPENALPLDVASMVASGRLTPKEALFLAADNIEDDDSCSCSSDDEGSSDDDSDSESDDDSFSDDDENSLIDELEEKELLADL
;
A
#
# COMPACT_ATOMS: atom_id res chain seq x y z
N MET A 1 38.88 21.00 -27.82
CA MET A 1 38.27 19.66 -27.98
C MET A 1 37.25 19.48 -26.86
N SER A 2 35.98 19.70 -27.15
CA SER A 2 34.89 19.60 -26.19
C SER A 2 34.54 18.13 -25.95
N ARG A 3 34.86 17.61 -24.76
CA ARG A 3 34.42 16.28 -24.32
C ARG A 3 32.94 16.31 -23.97
N ILE A 4 32.22 15.30 -24.45
CA ILE A 4 30.81 15.07 -24.15
C ILE A 4 30.69 14.74 -22.64
N PRO A 5 29.67 15.25 -21.93
CA PRO A 5 29.41 14.89 -20.54
C PRO A 5 29.20 13.37 -20.36
N LEU A 6 29.77 12.78 -19.31
CA LEU A 6 29.77 11.32 -19.03
C LEU A 6 28.37 10.68 -19.05
N GLU A 7 27.36 11.41 -18.57
CA GLU A 7 25.96 10.96 -18.52
C GLU A 7 25.37 10.74 -19.92
N LEU A 8 25.82 11.49 -20.92
CA LEU A 8 25.38 11.36 -22.31
C LEU A 8 26.22 10.33 -23.10
N GLN A 9 27.39 9.94 -22.60
CA GLN A 9 28.20 8.87 -23.21
C GLN A 9 27.57 7.50 -23.00
N ALA A 10 26.99 7.24 -21.82
CA ALA A 10 26.32 5.97 -21.51
C ALA A 10 25.07 5.72 -22.37
N VAL A 11 24.29 6.78 -22.62
CA VAL A 11 23.11 6.72 -23.50
C VAL A 11 23.51 6.48 -24.96
N PHE A 12 24.66 7.02 -25.38
CA PHE A 12 25.17 6.85 -26.74
C PHE A 12 25.78 5.45 -26.96
N LEU A 13 26.47 4.89 -25.96
CA LEU A 13 27.00 3.52 -25.99
C LEU A 13 25.88 2.47 -26.04
N ALA A 14 24.79 2.68 -25.29
CA ALA A 14 23.65 1.78 -25.25
C ALA A 14 22.87 1.72 -26.58
N SER A 15 22.88 2.82 -27.36
CA SER A 15 22.11 2.91 -28.61
C SER A 15 22.79 2.27 -29.83
N ASN A 16 24.11 2.01 -29.78
CA ASN A 16 24.90 1.57 -30.95
C ASN A 16 25.60 0.21 -30.76
N GLN A 17 25.14 -0.62 -29.83
CA GLN A 17 25.69 -1.96 -29.58
C GLN A 17 27.23 -1.99 -29.36
N GLY A 18 27.79 -0.92 -28.79
CA GLY A 18 29.20 -0.89 -28.36
C GLY A 18 30.24 -0.39 -29.36
N GLU A 19 29.88 0.18 -30.53
CA GLU A 19 30.87 0.85 -31.39
C GLU A 19 31.02 2.36 -31.08
N GLU A 20 32.28 2.83 -30.97
CA GLU A 20 32.63 4.23 -30.74
C GLU A 20 32.49 5.07 -32.03
N VAL A 21 31.57 6.04 -32.02
CA VAL A 21 31.33 6.91 -33.19
C VAL A 21 31.92 8.31 -32.96
N HIS A 22 32.90 8.68 -33.78
CA HIS A 22 33.68 9.94 -33.62
C HIS A 22 33.10 11.19 -34.29
N LYS A 23 31.86 11.18 -34.79
CA LYS A 23 31.17 12.40 -35.28
C LYS A 23 29.68 12.37 -34.95
N PRO A 24 29.08 13.51 -34.53
CA PRO A 24 27.66 13.57 -34.25
C PRO A 24 26.83 13.35 -35.53
N PRO A 25 25.71 12.62 -35.47
CA PRO A 25 24.89 12.33 -36.65
C PRO A 25 24.23 13.60 -37.19
N SER A 26 23.97 13.63 -38.50
CA SER A 26 23.38 14.79 -39.16
C SER A 26 21.93 15.02 -38.69
N ASN A 27 21.57 16.31 -38.61
CA ASN A 27 20.40 16.86 -37.91
C ASN A 27 19.01 16.32 -38.35
N ARG A 28 18.93 15.50 -39.39
CA ARG A 28 17.67 14.91 -39.88
C ARG A 28 17.32 13.55 -39.26
N SER A 29 18.31 12.78 -38.81
CA SER A 29 18.09 11.44 -38.23
C SER A 29 17.66 11.52 -36.77
N ALA A 30 18.29 12.42 -36.01
CA ALA A 30 17.97 12.68 -34.59
C ALA A 30 16.56 13.26 -34.40
N PHE A 31 16.09 14.08 -35.35
CA PHE A 31 14.77 14.72 -35.27
C PHE A 31 13.61 13.74 -35.51
N LYS A 32 13.80 12.68 -36.33
CA LYS A 32 12.78 11.65 -36.56
C LYS A 32 12.62 10.68 -35.40
N LEU A 33 13.72 10.33 -34.73
CA LEU A 33 13.69 9.49 -33.52
C LEU A 33 13.05 10.23 -32.33
N PHE A 34 13.32 11.53 -32.18
CA PHE A 34 12.73 12.36 -31.13
C PHE A 34 11.21 12.57 -31.34
N GLN A 35 10.74 12.68 -32.59
CA GLN A 35 9.32 12.83 -32.90
C GLN A 35 8.50 11.55 -32.64
N ASN A 36 9.11 10.38 -32.80
CA ASN A 36 8.46 9.09 -32.49
C ASN A 36 8.49 8.74 -31.00
N LEU A 37 9.48 9.21 -30.23
CA LEU A 37 9.53 9.00 -28.78
C LEU A 37 8.73 10.03 -27.96
N PHE A 38 8.57 11.27 -28.46
CA PHE A 38 7.98 12.38 -27.68
C PHE A 38 6.92 13.23 -28.44
N GLY A 39 6.31 12.71 -29.50
CA GLY A 39 5.38 13.48 -30.35
C GLY A 39 4.03 13.83 -29.72
N GLY A 40 3.91 15.03 -29.13
CA GLY A 40 2.85 15.97 -29.58
C GLY A 40 2.03 16.77 -28.56
N PHE A 41 2.62 17.77 -27.88
CA PHE A 41 1.88 18.95 -27.43
C PHE A 41 1.94 20.07 -28.50
N GLY A 42 0.78 20.41 -29.08
CA GLY A 42 0.42 21.82 -29.33
C GLY A 42 0.66 22.45 -30.71
N ARG A 43 -0.30 22.26 -31.63
CA ARG A 43 -0.84 23.38 -32.43
C ARG A 43 -2.37 23.28 -32.51
N ARG A 44 -3.06 23.81 -31.50
CA ARG A 44 -4.52 24.06 -31.59
C ARG A 44 -4.77 25.25 -32.50
N ARG A 45 -5.45 24.99 -33.62
CA ARG A 45 -6.04 26.02 -34.49
C ARG A 45 -7.02 26.86 -33.66
N ARG A 46 -6.97 28.19 -33.83
CA ARG A 46 -8.06 29.10 -33.41
C ARG A 46 -9.33 28.68 -34.16
N THR A 47 -10.30 28.10 -33.46
CA THR A 47 -11.67 27.98 -33.94
C THR A 47 -12.55 28.93 -33.13
N LYS A 48 -13.24 29.82 -33.84
CA LYS A 48 -14.13 30.84 -33.28
C LYS A 48 -15.21 30.19 -32.40
N ARG A 49 -15.47 30.81 -31.25
CA ARG A 49 -16.58 30.46 -30.34
C ARG A 49 -17.92 30.54 -31.09
N PRO A 50 -18.80 29.52 -31.02
CA PRO A 50 -20.23 29.75 -31.17
C PRO A 50 -20.78 30.25 -29.84
N ASN A 51 -21.51 31.37 -29.90
CA ASN A 51 -22.24 31.95 -28.77
C ASN A 51 -23.36 30.99 -28.32
N LEU A 52 -23.24 30.38 -27.14
CA LEU A 52 -24.38 29.86 -26.40
C LEU A 52 -24.91 30.97 -25.48
N LYS A 53 -25.59 31.94 -26.09
CA LYS A 53 -26.77 32.54 -25.45
C LYS A 53 -27.96 31.98 -26.22
N ARG A 54 -29.03 31.65 -25.48
CA ARG A 54 -30.37 31.27 -25.97
C ARG A 54 -30.66 29.76 -25.98
N LEU A 55 -31.01 29.24 -24.81
CA LEU A 55 -32.05 28.22 -24.72
C LEU A 55 -32.85 28.38 -23.42
N VAL A 56 -33.52 29.52 -23.28
CA VAL A 56 -34.76 29.66 -22.51
C VAL A 56 -35.64 30.64 -23.28
N SER A 57 -36.95 30.37 -23.29
CA SER A 57 -38.07 31.14 -23.84
C SER A 57 -38.34 31.05 -25.35
N GLN A 58 -39.14 30.04 -25.71
CA GLN A 58 -40.23 30.22 -26.67
C GLN A 58 -41.54 30.09 -25.90
N SER A 59 -42.10 31.23 -25.50
CA SER A 59 -43.53 31.40 -25.27
C SER A 59 -43.91 32.71 -25.95
N SER A 60 -44.56 32.57 -27.10
CA SER A 60 -45.10 33.65 -27.90
C SER A 60 -46.22 34.37 -27.16
N PHE A 61 -46.15 35.69 -27.05
CA PHE A 61 -47.33 36.55 -27.11
C PHE A 61 -46.93 37.88 -27.75
N ASP A 62 -47.66 38.23 -28.81
CA ASP A 62 -47.64 39.51 -29.50
C ASP A 62 -48.02 40.66 -28.56
N THR A 63 -47.51 41.88 -28.79
CA THR A 63 -48.31 43.11 -29.00
C THR A 63 -47.38 44.28 -29.39
N VAL A 64 -47.89 45.07 -30.34
CA VAL A 64 -47.36 46.29 -30.98
C VAL A 64 -47.34 47.50 -30.03
N GLY A 65 -46.38 48.43 -30.16
CA GLY A 65 -46.51 49.76 -29.55
C GLY A 65 -45.26 50.67 -29.55
N THR A 66 -45.13 51.47 -30.60
CA THR A 66 -44.79 52.92 -30.65
C THR A 66 -43.88 53.58 -29.59
N ALA A 67 -42.72 54.05 -30.07
CA ALA A 67 -42.04 55.34 -29.89
C ALA A 67 -41.90 56.08 -28.52
N VAL A 68 -40.80 56.86 -28.50
CA VAL A 68 -40.43 58.08 -27.75
C VAL A 68 -39.78 58.02 -26.35
N ASN A 69 -38.57 58.60 -26.35
CA ASN A 69 -38.01 59.61 -25.43
C ASN A 69 -36.81 59.27 -24.54
N GLU A 70 -35.95 60.29 -24.53
CA GLU A 70 -34.66 60.49 -23.91
C GLU A 70 -34.71 60.56 -22.37
N ASP A 71 -33.50 60.44 -21.81
CA ASP A 71 -33.06 60.82 -20.47
C ASP A 71 -33.65 60.08 -19.26
N LEU A 72 -32.77 59.43 -18.49
CA LEU A 72 -32.47 59.78 -17.09
C LEU A 72 -31.50 58.77 -16.45
N SER A 73 -30.53 59.34 -15.75
CA SER A 73 -29.54 58.73 -14.86
C SER A 73 -30.10 57.65 -13.91
N ALA A 74 -29.43 56.50 -13.83
CA ALA A 74 -29.39 55.68 -12.62
C ALA A 74 -28.11 54.83 -12.59
N ASP A 75 -27.27 55.09 -11.60
CA ASP A 75 -26.22 54.18 -11.16
C ASP A 75 -26.85 52.82 -10.81
N THR A 76 -26.52 51.78 -11.59
CA THR A 76 -26.67 50.40 -11.15
C THR A 76 -25.31 49.94 -10.64
N PRO A 77 -25.18 49.54 -9.35
CA PRO A 77 -23.97 48.91 -8.88
C PRO A 77 -23.77 47.62 -9.69
N LEU A 78 -22.56 47.46 -10.22
CA LEU A 78 -22.07 46.19 -10.76
C LEU A 78 -22.46 45.08 -9.78
N ASP A 79 -23.28 44.13 -10.24
CA ASP A 79 -23.44 42.83 -9.60
C ASP A 79 -22.04 42.25 -9.41
N GLN A 80 -21.51 42.42 -8.20
CA GLN A 80 -20.43 41.61 -7.71
C GLN A 80 -21.06 40.22 -7.57
N GLU A 81 -20.89 39.39 -8.60
CA GLU A 81 -20.89 37.94 -8.41
C GLU A 81 -19.85 37.69 -7.30
N VAL A 82 -20.32 37.65 -6.06
CA VAL A 82 -19.54 37.15 -4.94
C VAL A 82 -19.33 35.70 -5.30
N GLU A 83 -18.18 35.38 -5.92
CA GLU A 83 -17.69 34.03 -6.06
C GLU A 83 -17.65 33.45 -4.64
N SER A 84 -18.74 32.77 -4.25
CA SER A 84 -18.85 32.12 -2.97
C SER A 84 -17.67 31.16 -2.90
N VAL A 85 -16.78 31.39 -1.94
CA VAL A 85 -15.60 30.55 -1.73
C VAL A 85 -16.08 29.10 -1.69
N PRO A 86 -15.54 28.21 -2.54
CA PRO A 86 -16.03 26.83 -2.58
C PRO A 86 -15.76 26.18 -1.22
N THR A 87 -16.84 25.85 -0.51
CA THR A 87 -16.82 25.16 0.78
C THR A 87 -16.00 23.89 0.65
N SER A 88 -15.09 23.65 1.60
CA SER A 88 -14.30 22.42 1.57
C SER A 88 -15.18 21.20 1.91
N PRO A 89 -14.88 19.99 1.39
CA PRO A 89 -15.58 18.77 1.77
C PRO A 89 -15.51 18.50 3.28
N HIS A 90 -14.42 18.93 3.93
CA HIS A 90 -14.27 18.86 5.38
C HIS A 90 -15.30 19.75 6.08
N GLU A 91 -15.34 21.05 5.80
CA GLU A 91 -16.30 21.99 6.40
C GLU A 91 -17.75 21.59 6.11
N PHE A 92 -18.01 21.12 4.88
CA PHE A 92 -19.31 20.62 4.46
C PHE A 92 -19.78 19.46 5.36
N LEU A 93 -18.95 18.42 5.50
CA LEU A 93 -19.29 17.27 6.34
C LEU A 93 -19.36 17.68 7.82
N GLU A 94 -18.45 18.53 8.29
CA GLU A 94 -18.41 18.98 9.68
C GLU A 94 -19.69 19.72 10.07
N SER A 95 -20.22 20.58 9.19
CA SER A 95 -21.48 21.29 9.39
C SER A 95 -22.66 20.32 9.56
N ILE A 96 -22.75 19.30 8.69
CA ILE A 96 -23.79 18.27 8.77
C ILE A 96 -23.67 17.47 10.06
N LEU A 97 -22.46 17.02 10.40
CA LEU A 97 -22.22 16.23 11.61
C LEU A 97 -22.58 17.00 12.88
N LYS A 98 -22.18 18.27 12.98
CA LYS A 98 -22.56 19.16 14.09
C LYS A 98 -24.08 19.32 14.18
N SER A 99 -24.76 19.54 13.05
CA SER A 99 -26.23 19.67 13.02
C SER A 99 -26.96 18.41 13.50
N ARG A 100 -26.32 17.24 13.36
CA ARG A 100 -26.84 15.92 13.75
C ARG A 100 -26.38 15.46 15.14
N GLY A 101 -25.65 16.29 15.88
CA GLY A 101 -25.18 15.99 17.23
C GLY A 101 -23.93 15.12 17.31
N TYR A 102 -23.18 14.97 16.22
CA TYR A 102 -21.90 14.24 16.22
C TYR A 102 -20.76 15.10 16.76
N CYS A 103 -19.84 14.46 17.49
CA CYS A 103 -18.59 15.07 17.93
C CYS A 103 -17.56 15.05 16.78
N THR A 104 -17.06 16.22 16.36
CA THR A 104 -16.05 16.35 15.31
C THR A 104 -14.64 16.60 15.86
N LYS A 105 -14.36 16.12 17.08
CA LYS A 105 -13.01 16.25 17.67
C LYS A 105 -12.00 15.48 16.82
N HIS A 106 -10.88 16.13 16.55
CA HIS A 106 -9.75 15.52 15.86
C HIS A 106 -8.87 14.76 16.87
N TYR A 107 -8.36 13.61 16.45
CA TYR A 107 -7.54 12.75 17.29
C TYR A 107 -6.16 12.55 16.66
N PRO A 108 -5.07 12.87 17.38
CA PRO A 108 -3.72 12.71 16.86
C PRO A 108 -3.41 11.22 16.69
N VAL A 109 -3.19 10.79 15.44
CA VAL A 109 -2.96 9.39 15.08
C VAL A 109 -1.76 8.80 15.80
N LEU A 110 -0.67 9.57 15.87
CA LEU A 110 0.60 9.15 16.46
C LEU A 110 0.52 8.87 17.97
N GLN A 111 -0.57 9.25 18.63
CA GLN A 111 -0.81 8.97 20.05
C GLN A 111 -1.80 7.83 20.28
N SER A 112 -2.34 7.25 19.22
CA SER A 112 -3.38 6.22 19.24
C SER A 112 -2.82 4.85 18.86
N ALA A 113 -3.61 3.79 19.09
CA ALA A 113 -3.30 2.42 18.67
C ALA A 113 -3.19 2.22 17.14
N PHE A 114 -3.43 3.24 16.31
CA PHE A 114 -3.25 3.18 14.86
C PHE A 114 -1.76 3.25 14.47
N PHE A 115 -0.94 3.85 15.34
CA PHE A 115 0.50 3.96 15.14
C PHE A 115 1.22 2.81 15.85
N ASN A 116 1.72 1.86 15.08
CA ASN A 116 2.49 0.70 15.56
C ASN A 116 3.83 0.60 14.82
N GLN A 117 4.83 0.00 15.47
CA GLN A 117 6.10 -0.28 14.79
C GLN A 117 5.90 -1.46 13.82
N PRO A 118 6.45 -1.37 12.59
CA PRO A 118 6.41 -2.48 11.65
C PRO A 118 7.00 -3.76 12.23
N THR A 119 6.32 -4.90 12.04
CA THR A 119 6.90 -6.20 12.39
C THR A 119 8.00 -6.59 11.41
N PRO A 120 8.96 -7.46 11.79
CA PRO A 120 9.98 -7.95 10.87
C PRO A 120 9.39 -8.58 9.60
N LEU A 121 8.29 -9.33 9.72
CA LEU A 121 7.61 -9.93 8.57
C LEU A 121 7.01 -8.88 7.64
N GLN A 122 6.42 -7.80 8.17
CA GLN A 122 5.89 -6.70 7.36
C GLN A 122 6.97 -6.01 6.54
N LEU A 123 8.16 -5.83 7.12
CA LEU A 123 9.31 -5.25 6.44
C LEU A 123 9.86 -6.19 5.36
N ALA A 124 9.99 -7.48 5.67
CA ALA A 124 10.42 -8.50 4.71
C ALA A 124 9.45 -8.67 3.53
N SER A 125 8.15 -8.52 3.80
CA SER A 125 7.07 -8.68 2.82
C SER A 125 6.92 -7.48 1.87
N TYR A 126 7.69 -6.42 2.05
CA TYR A 126 7.58 -5.19 1.26
C TYR A 126 8.73 -5.06 0.27
N ASP A 127 8.42 -5.06 -1.03
CA ASP A 127 9.41 -4.85 -2.09
C ASP A 127 8.84 -4.07 -3.29
N VAL A 128 9.76 -3.49 -4.07
CA VAL A 128 9.47 -2.76 -5.32
C VAL A 128 8.70 -3.63 -6.31
N LYS A 129 9.00 -4.92 -6.39
CA LYS A 129 8.34 -5.84 -7.32
C LYS A 129 6.84 -5.94 -7.03
N LEU A 130 6.46 -6.04 -5.76
CA LEU A 130 5.06 -6.10 -5.36
C LEU A 130 4.36 -4.76 -5.64
N ILE A 131 5.04 -3.62 -5.45
CA ILE A 131 4.54 -2.31 -5.87
C ILE A 131 4.28 -2.25 -7.38
N ASP A 132 5.15 -2.85 -8.19
CA ASP A 132 4.94 -2.89 -9.64
C ASP A 132 3.76 -3.77 -10.05
N LEU A 133 3.48 -4.85 -9.32
CA LEU A 133 2.25 -5.63 -9.48
C LEU A 133 1.00 -4.81 -9.12
N LEU A 134 1.06 -3.99 -8.07
CA LEU A 134 -0.03 -3.06 -7.73
C LEU A 134 -0.29 -2.08 -8.87
N LYS A 135 0.76 -1.46 -9.43
CA LYS A 135 0.62 -0.50 -10.54
C LYS A 135 -0.02 -1.13 -11.78
N ARG A 136 0.22 -2.43 -12.00
CA ARG A 136 -0.38 -3.21 -13.10
C ARG A 136 -1.78 -3.73 -12.78
N GLN A 137 -2.24 -3.60 -11.52
CA GLN A 137 -3.48 -4.19 -11.01
C GLN A 137 -3.56 -5.70 -11.26
N ASP A 138 -2.44 -6.40 -11.09
CA ASP A 138 -2.37 -7.85 -11.27
C ASP A 138 -2.96 -8.57 -10.04
N GLU A 139 -4.29 -8.54 -9.95
CA GLU A 139 -5.07 -9.07 -8.83
C GLU A 139 -4.77 -10.54 -8.54
N GLU A 140 -4.61 -11.35 -9.58
CA GLU A 140 -4.35 -12.79 -9.48
C GLU A 140 -3.00 -13.05 -8.82
N LYS A 141 -1.92 -12.43 -9.31
CA LYS A 141 -0.59 -12.61 -8.71
C LYS A 141 -0.51 -12.10 -7.28
N ILE A 142 -1.23 -11.02 -6.96
CA ILE A 142 -1.26 -10.50 -5.60
C ILE A 142 -1.96 -11.50 -4.67
N ARG A 143 -3.07 -12.11 -5.10
CA ARG A 143 -3.72 -13.18 -4.32
C ARG A 143 -2.79 -14.38 -4.12
N GLU A 144 -2.09 -14.81 -5.17
CA GLU A 144 -1.12 -15.92 -5.07
C GLU A 144 -0.02 -15.61 -4.04
N ILE A 145 0.58 -14.42 -4.11
CA ILE A 145 1.63 -14.00 -3.17
C ILE A 145 1.09 -13.90 -1.74
N LEU A 146 -0.09 -13.35 -1.52
CA LEU A 146 -0.67 -13.27 -0.17
C LEU A 146 -1.06 -14.65 0.37
N SER A 147 -1.49 -15.57 -0.49
CA SER A 147 -1.87 -16.94 -0.08
C SER A 147 -0.72 -17.78 0.43
N CYS A 148 0.53 -17.45 0.06
CA CYS A 148 1.70 -18.22 0.51
C CYS A 148 2.22 -17.82 1.90
N GLY A 149 1.65 -16.81 2.58
CA GLY A 149 2.05 -16.43 3.94
C GLY A 149 2.87 -15.14 4.04
N VAL A 150 2.94 -14.36 2.96
CA VAL A 150 3.48 -13.00 2.98
C VAL A 150 2.50 -12.08 3.73
N SER A 151 3.00 -11.14 4.52
CA SER A 151 2.12 -10.25 5.30
C SER A 151 1.26 -9.36 4.39
N ALA A 152 -0.06 -9.39 4.58
CA ALA A 152 -0.99 -8.45 3.94
C ALA A 152 -0.76 -7.00 4.39
N ASN A 153 -0.10 -6.80 5.54
CA ASN A 153 0.25 -5.50 6.10
C ASN A 153 1.69 -5.06 5.74
N ALA A 154 2.27 -5.62 4.67
CA ALA A 154 3.61 -5.26 4.21
C ALA A 154 3.82 -3.74 4.10
N CYS A 155 4.88 -3.23 4.72
CA CYS A 155 5.18 -1.80 4.76
C CYS A 155 6.69 -1.53 4.73
N ASN A 156 7.06 -0.31 4.33
CA ASN A 156 8.45 0.13 4.40
C ASN A 156 8.86 0.53 5.83
N ILE A 157 10.12 0.93 5.99
CA ILE A 157 10.70 1.42 7.26
C ILE A 157 9.98 2.63 7.85
N HIS A 158 9.17 3.35 7.06
CA HIS A 158 8.38 4.48 7.51
C HIS A 158 6.92 4.11 7.83
N GLY A 159 6.58 2.81 7.84
CA GLY A 159 5.20 2.35 8.08
C GLY A 159 4.25 2.58 6.91
N GLU A 160 4.74 3.03 5.75
CA GLU A 160 3.89 3.18 4.55
C GLU A 160 3.62 1.78 3.96
N SER A 161 2.46 1.22 4.31
CA SER A 161 1.96 -0.06 3.79
C SER A 161 1.61 -0.03 2.29
N LEU A 162 1.61 -1.20 1.65
CA LEU A 162 1.07 -1.39 0.30
C LEU A 162 -0.38 -0.93 0.16
N MET A 163 -1.18 -1.05 1.22
CA MET A 163 -2.56 -0.54 1.24
C MET A 163 -2.61 0.99 1.11
N HIS A 164 -1.65 1.73 1.68
CA HIS A 164 -1.53 3.19 1.49
C HIS A 164 -1.36 3.52 0.00
N LYS A 165 -0.48 2.77 -0.69
CA LYS A 165 -0.26 2.96 -2.14
C LYS A 165 -1.51 2.60 -2.94
N ALA A 166 -2.18 1.51 -2.63
CA ALA A 166 -3.43 1.12 -3.29
C ALA A 166 -4.52 2.19 -3.12
N CYS A 167 -4.66 2.76 -1.91
CA CYS A 167 -5.58 3.86 -1.62
C CYS A 167 -5.27 5.11 -2.44
N ARG A 168 -4.00 5.53 -2.48
CA ARG A 168 -3.55 6.70 -3.23
C ARG A 168 -3.76 6.59 -4.73
N MET A 169 -3.65 5.37 -5.27
CA MET A 169 -3.91 5.07 -6.69
C MET A 169 -5.40 4.82 -6.98
N GLY A 170 -6.23 4.69 -5.95
CA GLY A 170 -7.67 4.42 -6.06
C GLY A 170 -8.02 2.98 -6.41
N PHE A 171 -7.11 2.02 -6.19
CA PHE A 171 -7.26 0.62 -6.57
C PHE A 171 -8.09 -0.16 -5.56
N HIS A 172 -9.40 0.10 -5.54
CA HIS A 172 -10.31 -0.45 -4.52
C HIS A 172 -10.40 -1.99 -4.53
N ARG A 173 -10.25 -2.66 -5.69
CA ARG A 173 -10.25 -4.13 -5.77
C ARG A 173 -9.03 -4.75 -5.11
N ILE A 174 -7.88 -4.14 -5.36
CA ILE A 174 -6.61 -4.52 -4.74
C ILE A 174 -6.67 -4.28 -3.23
N LEU A 175 -7.22 -3.14 -2.80
CA LEU A 175 -7.46 -2.87 -1.38
C LEU A 175 -8.36 -3.92 -0.74
N GLN A 176 -9.43 -4.35 -1.41
CA GLN A 176 -10.31 -5.42 -0.96
C GLN A 176 -9.53 -6.74 -0.81
N ILE A 177 -8.68 -7.08 -1.78
CA ILE A 177 -7.82 -8.28 -1.69
C ILE A 177 -6.96 -8.25 -0.44
N PHE A 178 -6.25 -7.16 -0.15
CA PHE A 178 -5.45 -7.09 1.08
C PHE A 178 -6.30 -7.32 2.33
N ILE A 179 -7.49 -6.72 2.40
CA ILE A 179 -8.41 -6.90 3.53
C ILE A 179 -8.91 -8.35 3.65
N ASP A 180 -9.20 -9.00 2.53
CA ASP A 180 -9.64 -10.40 2.51
C ASP A 180 -8.56 -11.35 3.05
N PHE A 181 -7.28 -10.99 2.90
CA PHE A 181 -6.12 -11.72 3.44
C PHE A 181 -5.63 -11.19 4.81
N GLY A 182 -6.50 -10.52 5.58
CA GLY A 182 -6.17 -10.07 6.94
C GLY A 182 -5.45 -8.73 7.03
N GLY A 183 -5.49 -7.92 5.96
CA GLY A 183 -5.01 -6.55 5.95
C GLY A 183 -5.76 -5.67 6.96
N GLU A 184 -5.01 -5.01 7.84
CA GLU A 184 -5.54 -4.15 8.89
C GLU A 184 -5.78 -2.74 8.34
N ILE A 185 -6.96 -2.19 8.66
CA ILE A 185 -7.37 -0.86 8.21
C ILE A 185 -6.94 0.22 9.21
N LYS A 186 -6.82 -0.12 10.50
CA LYS A 186 -6.41 0.80 11.57
C LYS A 186 -4.89 0.95 11.64
N ILE A 187 -4.30 1.37 10.52
CA ILE A 187 -2.86 1.59 10.39
C ILE A 187 -2.57 3.04 10.00
N SER A 188 -1.36 3.49 10.33
CA SER A 188 -0.82 4.76 9.89
C SER A 188 0.67 4.69 9.60
N ASP A 189 1.15 5.55 8.71
CA ASP A 189 2.58 5.73 8.50
C ASP A 189 3.25 6.57 9.62
N ALA A 190 4.56 6.78 9.50
CA ALA A 190 5.35 7.57 10.45
C ALA A 190 4.96 9.06 10.51
N GLN A 191 4.19 9.56 9.54
CA GLN A 191 3.65 10.91 9.55
C GLN A 191 2.24 10.95 10.18
N GLY A 192 1.72 9.80 10.63
CA GLY A 192 0.35 9.67 11.14
C GLY A 192 -0.69 9.72 10.02
N ARG A 193 -0.30 9.53 8.75
CA ARG A 193 -1.24 9.43 7.64
C ARG A 193 -1.86 8.04 7.67
N THR A 194 -3.17 8.01 7.76
CA THR A 194 -3.99 6.79 7.65
C THR A 194 -4.31 6.48 6.19
N LEU A 195 -4.88 5.30 5.93
CA LEU A 195 -5.35 4.90 4.60
C LEU A 195 -6.30 5.93 3.96
N LEU A 196 -7.16 6.60 4.74
CA LEU A 196 -8.06 7.63 4.22
C LEU A 196 -7.34 8.89 3.77
N HIS A 197 -6.25 9.29 4.43
CA HIS A 197 -5.46 10.45 3.99
C HIS A 197 -4.97 10.23 2.56
N ASP A 198 -4.48 9.03 2.28
CA ASP A 198 -4.02 8.65 0.95
C ASP A 198 -5.16 8.53 -0.07
N THR A 199 -6.32 7.99 0.32
CA THR A 199 -7.52 7.97 -0.54
C THR A 199 -7.96 9.38 -0.94
N CYS A 200 -7.95 10.34 -0.02
CA CYS A 200 -8.33 11.72 -0.27
C CYS A 200 -7.27 12.51 -1.06
N TRP A 201 -5.98 12.19 -0.88
CA TRP A 201 -4.88 12.83 -1.62
C TRP A 201 -4.77 12.35 -3.08
N GLY A 202 -5.34 11.20 -3.41
CA GLY A 202 -5.27 10.57 -4.73
C GLY A 202 -5.58 11.52 -5.90
N ALA A 203 -4.90 11.29 -7.03
CA ALA A 203 -5.04 12.13 -8.21
C ALA A 203 -6.46 12.11 -8.83
N ARG A 204 -7.25 11.07 -8.54
CA ARG A 204 -8.66 10.95 -8.88
C ARG A 204 -9.43 10.48 -7.64
N PRO A 205 -10.63 11.01 -7.37
CA PRO A 205 -11.44 10.56 -6.25
C PRO A 205 -11.85 9.09 -6.45
N SER A 206 -11.45 8.22 -5.53
CA SER A 206 -11.87 6.82 -5.49
C SER A 206 -12.91 6.62 -4.39
N PHE A 207 -14.16 6.89 -4.73
CA PHE A 207 -15.29 6.78 -3.79
C PHE A 207 -15.53 5.34 -3.33
N GLN A 208 -15.19 4.34 -4.14
CA GLN A 208 -15.28 2.93 -3.78
C GLN A 208 -14.27 2.58 -2.67
N ALA A 209 -13.01 3.00 -2.81
CA ALA A 209 -12.01 2.79 -1.77
C ALA A 209 -12.39 3.53 -0.48
N PHE A 210 -12.86 4.77 -0.62
CA PHE A 210 -13.34 5.56 0.51
C PHE A 210 -14.52 4.88 1.23
N SER A 211 -15.55 4.45 0.48
CA SER A 211 -16.72 3.74 1.02
C SER A 211 -16.31 2.50 1.81
N LEU A 212 -15.38 1.71 1.26
CA LEU A 212 -14.90 0.48 1.86
C LEU A 212 -14.21 0.74 3.21
N LEU A 213 -13.38 1.79 3.28
CA LEU A 213 -12.70 2.17 4.52
C LEU A 213 -13.68 2.72 5.58
N ILE A 214 -14.58 3.62 5.19
CA ILE A 214 -15.59 4.18 6.11
C ILE A 214 -16.56 3.12 6.61
N GLN A 215 -16.98 2.18 5.77
CA GLN A 215 -17.87 1.11 6.17
C GLN A 215 -17.26 0.23 7.26
N ARG A 216 -15.94 0.02 7.24
CA ARG A 216 -15.23 -0.76 8.25
C ARG A 216 -14.87 0.06 9.47
N GLU A 217 -14.37 1.28 9.26
CA GLU A 217 -13.87 2.14 10.32
C GLU A 217 -14.19 3.63 10.02
N PRO A 218 -15.38 4.12 10.42
CA PRO A 218 -15.78 5.52 10.20
C PRO A 218 -14.90 6.54 10.93
N SER A 219 -14.21 6.10 11.98
CA SER A 219 -13.37 6.93 12.84
C SER A 219 -12.19 7.56 12.12
N LEU A 220 -11.70 6.89 11.07
CA LEU A 220 -10.56 7.32 10.27
C LEU A 220 -10.72 8.76 9.73
N LEU A 221 -11.95 9.27 9.59
CA LEU A 221 -12.22 10.65 9.15
C LEU A 221 -11.73 11.73 10.10
N PHE A 222 -11.69 11.44 11.39
CA PHE A 222 -11.35 12.41 12.42
C PHE A 222 -9.92 12.21 12.94
N MET A 223 -9.20 11.28 12.33
CA MET A 223 -7.83 10.98 12.67
C MET A 223 -6.93 12.02 11.99
N ALA A 224 -6.19 12.78 12.79
CA ALA A 224 -5.30 13.83 12.31
C ALA A 224 -3.86 13.34 12.24
N ASP A 225 -3.18 13.69 11.14
CA ASP A 225 -1.76 13.44 10.93
C ASP A 225 -0.87 14.27 11.89
N CYS A 226 0.45 14.16 11.76
CA CYS A 226 1.41 14.93 12.56
C CYS A 226 1.29 16.46 12.40
N ARG A 227 0.61 16.93 11.35
CA ARG A 227 0.35 18.35 11.09
C ARG A 227 -1.00 18.80 11.65
N GLY A 228 -1.78 17.90 12.25
CA GLY A 228 -3.12 18.17 12.75
C GLY A 228 -4.19 18.21 11.64
N VAL A 229 -3.87 17.72 10.45
CA VAL A 229 -4.74 17.77 9.26
C VAL A 229 -5.52 16.46 9.14
N CYS A 230 -6.81 16.52 8.84
CA CYS A 230 -7.66 15.34 8.67
C CYS A 230 -7.69 14.87 7.19
N PRO A 231 -8.16 13.64 6.89
CA PRO A 231 -8.16 13.13 5.52
C PRO A 231 -8.88 14.00 4.50
N LEU A 232 -10.06 14.53 4.81
CA LEU A 232 -10.85 15.32 3.86
C LEU A 232 -10.19 16.65 3.48
N ASP A 233 -9.27 17.17 4.30
CA ASP A 233 -8.50 18.38 4.01
C ASP A 233 -7.44 18.14 2.91
N TYR A 234 -7.08 16.89 2.63
CA TYR A 234 -6.16 16.54 1.55
C TYR A 234 -6.83 16.52 0.17
N VAL A 235 -8.16 16.65 0.12
CA VAL A 235 -8.90 16.69 -1.15
C VAL A 235 -8.47 17.91 -1.95
N ARG A 236 -8.22 17.72 -3.25
CA ARG A 236 -7.89 18.82 -4.17
C ARG A 236 -9.12 19.68 -4.44
N LYS A 237 -8.93 21.00 -4.48
CA LYS A 237 -9.99 21.99 -4.78
C LYS A 237 -10.79 21.66 -6.04
N ASP A 238 -10.12 21.19 -7.09
CA ASP A 238 -10.75 20.79 -8.35
C ASP A 238 -11.78 19.65 -8.21
N HIS A 239 -11.72 18.90 -7.10
CA HIS A 239 -12.61 17.77 -6.84
C HIS A 239 -13.66 18.05 -5.76
N TYR A 240 -13.73 19.26 -5.20
CA TYR A 240 -14.65 19.57 -4.10
C TYR A 240 -16.11 19.23 -4.44
N ILE A 241 -16.56 19.62 -5.63
CA ILE A 241 -17.94 19.36 -6.10
C ILE A 241 -18.24 17.86 -6.08
N PHE A 242 -17.39 17.03 -6.68
CA PHE A 242 -17.59 15.58 -6.71
C PHE A 242 -17.59 14.94 -5.31
N TRP A 243 -16.75 15.44 -4.40
CA TRP A 243 -16.71 14.96 -3.02
C TRP A 243 -17.93 15.37 -2.23
N ILE A 244 -18.41 16.60 -2.39
CA ILE A 244 -19.63 17.10 -1.74
C ILE A 244 -20.84 16.30 -2.23
N ASP A 245 -21.02 16.17 -3.55
CA ASP A 245 -22.10 15.38 -4.16
C ASP A 245 -22.09 13.93 -3.62
N TYR A 246 -20.91 13.31 -3.53
CA TYR A 246 -20.78 11.96 -3.00
C TYR A 246 -21.09 11.90 -1.49
N LEU A 247 -20.60 12.86 -0.70
CA LEU A 247 -20.86 12.94 0.74
C LEU A 247 -22.36 13.11 1.01
N GLU A 248 -23.05 13.98 0.27
CA GLU A 248 -24.51 14.13 0.32
C GLU A 248 -25.24 12.81 0.11
N CYS A 249 -24.76 11.97 -0.81
CA CYS A 249 -25.36 10.66 -1.07
C CYS A 249 -25.13 9.64 0.06
N ILE A 250 -24.09 9.81 0.89
CA ILE A 250 -23.71 8.82 1.90
C ILE A 250 -23.93 9.27 3.35
N VAL A 251 -24.18 10.56 3.60
CA VAL A 251 -24.30 11.10 4.97
C VAL A 251 -25.43 10.44 5.76
N ASP A 252 -26.57 10.18 5.13
CA ASP A 252 -27.70 9.52 5.79
C ASP A 252 -27.44 8.05 6.09
N LYS A 253 -26.58 7.41 5.29
CA LYS A 253 -26.21 6.01 5.45
C LYS A 253 -25.24 5.81 6.62
N TYR A 254 -24.21 6.66 6.75
CA TYR A 254 -23.15 6.47 7.75
C TYR A 254 -23.29 7.35 9.00
N TRP A 255 -23.97 8.50 8.89
CA TRP A 255 -24.17 9.45 10.00
C TRP A 255 -25.64 9.88 10.13
N PRO A 256 -26.58 8.96 10.43
CA PRO A 256 -27.98 9.32 10.64
C PRO A 256 -28.15 10.26 11.84
N PRO A 257 -29.22 11.08 11.91
CA PRO A 257 -29.46 11.97 13.05
C PRO A 257 -29.56 11.17 14.37
N VAL A 258 -28.75 11.52 15.38
CA VAL A 258 -28.72 10.78 16.66
C VAL A 258 -29.33 11.60 17.78
N GLN A 259 -30.04 10.94 18.70
CA GLN A 259 -30.55 11.56 19.93
C GLN A 259 -29.45 11.69 21.02
N SER A 260 -28.38 10.90 20.92
CA SER A 260 -27.25 10.89 21.84
C SER A 260 -25.93 10.87 21.08
N ALA A 261 -24.94 11.64 21.55
CA ALA A 261 -23.64 11.74 20.89
C ALA A 261 -22.99 10.34 20.71
N PRO A 262 -22.54 9.98 19.50
CA PRO A 262 -21.84 8.72 19.28
C PRO A 262 -20.58 8.66 20.13
N LEU A 263 -20.28 7.45 20.64
CA LEU A 263 -19.08 7.21 21.43
C LEU A 263 -17.82 7.53 20.62
N PRO A 264 -16.76 8.02 21.28
CA PRO A 264 -15.48 8.21 20.62
C PRO A 264 -15.00 6.88 20.04
N PRO A 265 -14.29 6.90 18.90
CA PRO A 265 -13.82 5.68 18.28
C PRO A 265 -13.02 4.76 19.18
N ALA A 266 -13.30 3.45 19.06
CA ALA A 266 -12.61 2.41 19.80
C ALA A 266 -11.11 2.40 19.44
N GLY A 267 -10.24 2.49 20.45
CA GLY A 267 -8.78 2.44 20.30
C GLY A 267 -8.07 3.80 20.25
N ILE A 268 -8.80 4.93 20.25
CA ILE A 268 -8.16 6.27 20.34
C ILE A 268 -7.41 6.46 21.65
N HIS A 269 -7.99 5.98 22.76
CA HIS A 269 -7.41 6.14 24.09
C HIS A 269 -6.33 5.10 24.41
N GLN A 270 -6.11 4.14 23.51
CA GLN A 270 -5.00 3.22 23.64
C GLN A 270 -3.73 3.91 23.13
N PRO A 271 -2.61 3.82 23.86
CA PRO A 271 -1.39 4.51 23.48
C PRO A 271 -0.81 3.93 22.19
N ALA A 272 0.08 4.68 21.54
CA ALA A 272 0.87 4.18 20.43
C ALA A 272 1.58 2.86 20.78
N HIS A 273 1.76 2.00 19.77
CA HIS A 273 2.42 0.69 19.90
C HIS A 273 1.72 -0.32 20.80
N SER A 274 0.50 -0.04 21.26
CA SER A 274 -0.28 -0.93 22.11
C SER A 274 -0.96 -2.08 21.37
N ARG A 275 -0.99 -2.04 20.03
CA ARG A 275 -1.63 -3.05 19.18
C ARG A 275 -0.65 -3.56 18.12
N PRO A 276 0.36 -4.37 18.52
CA PRO A 276 1.18 -5.06 17.53
C PRO A 276 0.28 -5.88 16.61
N MET A 277 0.46 -5.75 15.31
CA MET A 277 -0.32 -6.51 14.32
C MET A 277 0.22 -7.94 14.31
N PRO A 278 -0.61 -8.97 14.56
CA PRO A 278 -0.16 -10.34 14.49
C PRO A 278 0.20 -10.72 13.05
N ASP A 279 1.19 -11.60 12.92
CA ASP A 279 1.53 -12.22 11.66
C ASP A 279 0.41 -13.20 11.24
N PRO A 280 0.22 -13.46 9.93
CA PRO A 280 -0.81 -14.40 9.47
C PRO A 280 -0.54 -15.82 9.99
N GLU A 281 -1.58 -16.64 10.14
CA GLU A 281 -1.46 -18.02 10.67
C GLU A 281 -0.48 -18.88 9.87
N ASN A 282 -0.37 -18.64 8.56
CA ASN A 282 0.54 -19.32 7.64
C ASN A 282 1.79 -18.49 7.33
N ALA A 283 2.28 -17.66 8.25
CA ALA A 283 3.42 -16.78 8.02
C ALA A 283 4.67 -17.52 7.53
N LEU A 284 5.26 -17.04 6.44
CA LEU A 284 6.54 -17.54 5.95
C LEU A 284 7.70 -17.11 6.85
N PRO A 285 8.78 -17.90 6.92
CA PRO A 285 10.05 -17.44 7.47
C PRO A 285 10.50 -16.14 6.79
N LEU A 286 11.14 -15.25 7.54
CA LEU A 286 11.47 -13.88 7.08
C LEU A 286 12.26 -13.86 5.77
N ASP A 287 13.25 -14.75 5.63
CA ASP A 287 14.08 -14.84 4.42
C ASP A 287 13.28 -15.30 3.21
N VAL A 288 12.39 -16.29 3.40
CA VAL A 288 11.51 -16.80 2.34
C VAL A 288 10.50 -15.74 1.93
N ALA A 289 9.88 -15.04 2.89
CA ALA A 289 8.96 -13.93 2.63
C ALA A 289 9.63 -12.83 1.80
N SER A 290 10.87 -12.47 2.13
CA SER A 290 11.68 -11.49 1.39
C SER A 290 12.01 -11.94 -0.04
N MET A 291 12.32 -13.23 -0.22
CA MET A 291 12.57 -13.80 -1.55
C MET A 291 11.30 -13.82 -2.42
N VAL A 292 10.14 -14.12 -1.84
CA VAL A 292 8.85 -14.06 -2.55
C VAL A 292 8.48 -12.61 -2.89
N ALA A 293 8.59 -11.69 -1.92
CA ALA A 293 8.26 -10.29 -2.12
C ALA A 293 9.11 -9.65 -3.24
N SER A 294 10.41 -9.97 -3.28
CA SER A 294 11.33 -9.53 -4.33
C SER A 294 11.15 -10.26 -5.67
N GLY A 295 10.34 -11.31 -5.72
CA GLY A 295 10.07 -12.11 -6.91
C GLY A 295 11.25 -13.00 -7.33
N ARG A 296 12.18 -13.29 -6.41
CA ARG A 296 13.26 -14.28 -6.62
C ARG A 296 12.77 -15.71 -6.47
N LEU A 297 11.69 -15.90 -5.71
CA LEU A 297 11.06 -17.18 -5.44
C LEU A 297 9.58 -17.11 -5.82
N THR A 298 9.05 -18.16 -6.43
CA THR A 298 7.62 -18.23 -6.73
C THR A 298 6.81 -18.64 -5.49
N PRO A 299 5.53 -18.24 -5.38
CA PRO A 299 4.69 -18.64 -4.23
C PRO A 299 4.60 -20.16 -4.02
N LYS A 300 4.66 -20.96 -5.09
CA LYS A 300 4.64 -22.42 -5.04
C LYS A 300 5.93 -23.00 -4.46
N GLU A 301 7.08 -22.50 -4.89
CA GLU A 301 8.38 -22.91 -4.34
C GLU A 301 8.53 -22.50 -2.88
N ALA A 302 8.00 -21.33 -2.50
CA ALA A 302 8.00 -20.86 -1.11
C ALA A 302 7.20 -21.77 -0.17
N LEU A 303 6.03 -22.23 -0.61
CA LEU A 303 5.22 -23.18 0.15
C LEU A 303 5.91 -24.54 0.29
N PHE A 304 6.62 -25.00 -0.74
CA PHE A 304 7.40 -26.22 -0.69
C PHE A 304 8.51 -26.13 0.36
N LEU A 305 9.32 -25.05 0.32
CA LEU A 305 10.36 -24.82 1.32
C LEU A 305 9.81 -24.63 2.74
N ALA A 306 8.61 -24.07 2.88
CA ALA A 306 7.97 -23.91 4.18
C ALA A 306 7.50 -25.25 4.77
N ALA A 307 7.16 -26.24 3.94
CA ALA A 307 6.76 -27.57 4.38
C ALA A 307 7.95 -28.40 4.89
N ASP A 308 9.09 -28.34 4.18
CA ASP A 308 10.29 -29.13 4.53
C ASP A 308 10.87 -28.74 5.90
N ASN A 309 10.78 -27.46 6.29
CA ASN A 309 11.27 -26.99 7.59
C ASN A 309 10.45 -27.52 8.80
N ILE A 310 9.30 -28.17 8.57
CA ILE A 310 8.47 -28.74 9.64
C ILE A 310 8.95 -30.16 10.00
N GLU A 311 9.65 -30.86 9.10
CA GLU A 311 10.07 -32.25 9.32
C GLU A 311 11.38 -32.38 10.13
N ASP A 312 12.17 -31.31 10.28
CA ASP A 312 13.49 -31.37 10.92
C ASP A 312 13.49 -31.13 12.44
N ASP A 313 12.37 -30.73 13.06
CA ASP A 313 12.31 -30.40 14.51
C ASP A 313 11.87 -31.59 15.41
N ASP A 314 11.59 -32.76 14.81
CA ASP A 314 11.09 -33.97 15.52
C ASP A 314 12.15 -35.08 15.71
N SER A 315 13.44 -34.75 15.82
CA SER A 315 14.46 -35.77 16.14
C SER A 315 15.61 -35.31 17.05
N CYS A 316 15.31 -35.11 18.34
CA CYS A 316 16.25 -35.53 19.40
C CYS A 316 15.58 -35.51 20.79
N SER A 317 14.69 -36.46 21.06
CA SER A 317 14.47 -36.93 22.44
C SER A 317 15.22 -38.24 22.60
N CYS A 318 16.46 -38.14 23.10
CA CYS A 318 17.16 -39.28 23.66
C CYS A 318 16.35 -39.79 24.86
N SER A 319 15.56 -40.81 24.61
CA SER A 319 14.87 -41.59 25.62
C SER A 319 15.94 -42.13 26.57
N SER A 320 15.89 -41.67 27.82
CA SER A 320 16.62 -42.30 28.90
C SER A 320 15.85 -43.58 29.22
N ASP A 321 16.39 -44.73 28.84
CA ASP A 321 15.86 -46.02 29.25
C ASP A 321 16.08 -46.19 30.76
N ASP A 322 15.02 -45.91 31.51
CA ASP A 322 14.88 -46.19 32.94
C ASP A 322 14.31 -47.60 33.08
N GLU A 323 15.19 -48.60 33.11
CA GLU A 323 14.85 -49.99 33.45
C GLU A 323 15.16 -50.21 34.93
N GLY A 324 14.12 -50.07 35.75
CA GLY A 324 14.12 -50.54 37.13
C GLY A 324 13.89 -52.04 37.20
N SER A 325 14.86 -52.79 37.72
CA SER A 325 14.63 -54.10 38.32
C SER A 325 15.29 -54.14 39.68
N SER A 326 14.47 -54.42 40.68
CA SER A 326 14.87 -54.75 42.04
C SER A 326 15.45 -56.17 42.09
N ASP A 327 16.45 -56.36 42.95
CA ASP A 327 16.48 -57.35 44.04
C ASP A 327 17.92 -57.74 44.40
N ASP A 328 18.23 -57.48 45.66
CA ASP A 328 19.03 -58.27 46.61
C ASP A 328 20.47 -58.75 46.33
N ASP A 329 21.25 -58.45 47.38
CA ASP A 329 22.25 -59.29 48.05
C ASP A 329 23.75 -59.12 47.75
N SER A 330 24.41 -58.74 48.86
CA SER A 330 25.66 -59.29 49.39
C SER A 330 26.94 -58.46 49.23
N ASP A 331 27.37 -57.99 50.40
CA ASP A 331 28.72 -57.58 50.78
C ASP A 331 29.84 -58.47 50.21
N SER A 332 30.90 -57.84 49.72
CA SER A 332 32.27 -58.23 50.10
C SER A 332 33.29 -57.20 49.62
N GLU A 333 33.97 -56.58 50.57
CA GLU A 333 35.25 -55.90 50.36
C GLU A 333 36.31 -56.89 49.89
N SER A 334 37.15 -56.48 48.93
CA SER A 334 38.57 -56.85 48.92
C SER A 334 39.33 -55.99 47.91
N ASP A 335 40.34 -55.30 48.43
CA ASP A 335 41.54 -54.85 47.74
C ASP A 335 42.12 -55.98 46.86
N ASP A 336 42.68 -55.68 45.69
CA ASP A 336 44.08 -56.00 45.38
C ASP A 336 44.52 -55.45 44.02
N ASP A 337 45.83 -55.29 43.94
CA ASP A 337 46.69 -54.59 43.01
C ASP A 337 46.81 -55.19 41.58
N SER A 338 47.43 -54.35 40.74
CA SER A 338 48.58 -54.72 39.91
C SER A 338 48.38 -54.99 38.40
N PHE A 339 49.04 -54.12 37.64
CA PHE A 339 50.10 -54.41 36.66
C PHE A 339 49.82 -54.84 35.21
N SER A 340 50.72 -54.28 34.37
CA SER A 340 51.25 -54.70 33.07
C SER A 340 50.39 -54.52 31.82
N ASP A 341 50.73 -53.46 31.08
CA ASP A 341 51.58 -53.49 29.89
C ASP A 341 51.39 -54.57 28.81
N ASP A 342 51.62 -54.07 27.60
CA ASP A 342 52.16 -54.75 26.41
C ASP A 342 51.16 -55.37 25.41
N ASP A 343 51.13 -54.67 24.27
CA ASP A 343 51.68 -55.15 22.99
C ASP A 343 50.73 -55.23 21.80
N GLU A 344 51.19 -54.53 20.75
CA GLU A 344 51.24 -54.98 19.36
C GLU A 344 49.91 -55.23 18.61
N ASN A 345 49.80 -55.10 17.29
CA ASN A 345 50.54 -54.50 16.18
C ASN A 345 49.69 -54.87 14.95
N SER A 346 49.98 -54.24 13.81
CA SER A 346 49.55 -54.56 12.43
C SER A 346 48.12 -54.12 12.06
N LEU A 347 47.91 -53.09 11.24
CA LEU A 347 48.23 -52.99 9.80
C LEU A 347 47.81 -54.23 9.03
N ILE A 348 46.79 -54.08 8.19
CA ILE A 348 46.75 -54.56 6.79
C ILE A 348 45.71 -53.70 6.05
N ASP A 349 46.21 -52.98 5.05
CA ASP A 349 45.48 -52.45 3.90
C ASP A 349 44.82 -53.60 3.12
N GLU A 350 43.67 -53.39 2.50
CA GLU A 350 43.52 -53.72 1.07
C GLU A 350 42.24 -53.17 0.45
N LEU A 351 42.46 -52.59 -0.72
CA LEU A 351 41.54 -52.07 -1.71
C LEU A 351 40.90 -53.25 -2.48
N GLU A 352 39.66 -53.11 -2.96
CA GLU A 352 39.40 -53.26 -4.40
C GLU A 352 37.97 -52.86 -4.80
N GLU A 353 37.93 -52.15 -5.92
CA GLU A 353 36.76 -51.82 -6.72
C GLU A 353 36.10 -53.05 -7.35
N LYS A 354 34.78 -52.93 -7.60
CA LYS A 354 34.01 -53.38 -8.77
C LYS A 354 32.52 -53.20 -8.44
N GLU A 355 31.55 -53.00 -9.32
CA GLU A 355 31.41 -52.54 -10.70
C GLU A 355 29.88 -52.69 -10.95
N LEU A 356 29.26 -51.71 -11.62
CA LEU A 356 28.10 -51.84 -12.52
C LEU A 356 26.79 -52.55 -12.09
N LEU A 357 25.72 -51.72 -12.10
CA LEU A 357 24.46 -51.87 -12.87
C LEU A 357 23.90 -53.28 -13.14
N ALA A 358 22.70 -53.56 -12.62
CA ALA A 358 21.49 -53.85 -13.42
C ALA A 358 20.26 -54.14 -12.54
N ASP A 359 19.12 -53.58 -12.99
CA ASP A 359 17.74 -54.04 -12.87
C ASP A 359 17.03 -54.13 -11.50
N LEU A 360 16.14 -53.15 -11.27
CA LEU A 360 14.71 -53.40 -11.05
C LEU A 360 13.86 -52.20 -11.53
#